data_AF-A0A2A6Y817-F1
#
_entry.id   AF-A0A2A6Y817-F1
#
_cell.length_a   1.000
_cell.length_b   1.000
_cell.length_c   1.000
_cell.angle_alpha   90.00
_cell.angle_beta   90.00
_cell.angle_gamma   90.00
#
_symmetry.space_group_name_H-M   'P 1'
#
loop_
_entity.id
_entity.type
_entity.pdbx_description
1 polymer ?
#
loop_
_entity_poly.entity_id
_entity_poly.type
_entity_poly.pdbx_seq_one_letter_code
_entity_poly.pdbx_strand_id
1 'polypeptide(L)'
;MCVLCGELISSFHWSDENYGTNGSDSYEIDENLRKPNALISTNENARERKRARLKRVRLLNQILAFYGLKIDDWQGAKFVLHDKKGQSVIVNNLGDLWDKAQNLAKKEMDALDSHLLAFLNQNANAIH
;
A
#
# COMPACT_ATOMS: atom_id res chain seq x y z
N MET A 1 1.43 -24.49 9.36
CA MET A 1 0.56 -24.97 8.26
C MET A 1 -0.86 -24.55 8.58
N CYS A 2 -1.35 -23.48 7.96
CA CYS A 2 -2.77 -23.11 7.93
C CYS A 2 -3.05 -22.64 6.50
N VAL A 3 -3.77 -23.46 5.74
CA VAL A 3 -4.16 -23.23 4.34
C VAL A 3 -5.54 -22.55 4.23
N LEU A 4 -6.24 -22.35 5.36
CA LEU A 4 -7.64 -21.90 5.37
C LEU A 4 -7.89 -20.49 5.92
N CYS A 5 -6.87 -19.76 6.39
CA CYS A 5 -7.05 -18.39 6.91
C CYS A 5 -6.77 -17.28 5.87
N GLY A 6 -6.42 -17.63 4.62
CA GLY A 6 -5.82 -16.70 3.66
C GLY A 6 -6.64 -16.33 2.42
N GLU A 7 -7.85 -16.87 2.22
CA GLU A 7 -8.50 -16.85 0.90
C GLU A 7 -9.89 -16.22 0.86
N LEU A 8 -10.09 -15.10 1.57
CA LEU A 8 -11.27 -14.26 1.36
C LEU A 8 -10.85 -12.81 1.14
N ILE A 9 -10.05 -12.58 0.09
CA ILE A 9 -9.87 -11.25 -0.49
C ILE A 9 -11.08 -11.02 -1.41
N SER A 10 -12.22 -10.61 -0.84
CA SER A 10 -13.48 -10.44 -1.58
C SER A 10 -13.48 -9.24 -2.53
N SER A 11 -12.46 -8.37 -2.48
CA SER A 11 -12.26 -7.31 -3.47
C SER A 11 -10.80 -6.89 -3.50
N PHE A 12 -10.18 -6.99 -4.67
CA PHE A 12 -8.93 -6.27 -4.94
C PHE A 12 -9.28 -4.80 -5.12
N HIS A 13 -8.69 -3.93 -4.31
CA HIS A 13 -8.80 -2.49 -4.51
C HIS A 13 -7.84 -2.08 -5.64
N TRP A 14 -8.14 -1.01 -6.38
CA TRP A 14 -7.28 -0.54 -7.48
C TRP A 14 -5.82 -0.28 -7.05
N SER A 15 -5.61 0.05 -5.77
CA SER A 15 -4.27 0.20 -5.16
C SER A 15 -3.49 -1.11 -4.95
N ASP A 16 -4.18 -2.25 -5.05
CA ASP A 16 -3.62 -3.58 -4.85
C ASP A 16 -3.33 -4.31 -6.16
N GLU A 17 -3.90 -3.84 -7.27
CA GLU A 17 -3.69 -4.37 -8.61
C GLU A 17 -2.23 -4.10 -9.05
N ASN A 18 -1.50 -5.18 -9.28
CA ASN A 18 -0.15 -5.08 -9.82
C ASN A 18 -0.24 -4.93 -11.34
N TYR A 19 -0.13 -3.70 -11.84
CA TYR A 19 0.16 -3.46 -13.25
C TYR A 19 1.56 -4.01 -13.57
N GLY A 20 1.61 -5.25 -14.07
CA GLY A 20 2.76 -5.82 -14.78
C GLY A 20 3.97 -6.20 -13.93
N THR A 21 4.09 -7.50 -13.61
CA THR A 21 5.43 -8.13 -13.49
C THR A 21 5.53 -9.45 -14.26
N ASN A 22 4.61 -9.67 -15.21
CA ASN A 22 4.69 -10.79 -16.16
C ASN A 22 4.69 -10.19 -17.56
N GLY A 23 5.83 -9.71 -18.01
CA GLY A 23 5.98 -9.16 -19.35
C GLY A 23 7.32 -8.47 -19.47
N SER A 24 8.20 -9.09 -20.26
CA SER A 24 9.35 -8.44 -20.85
C SER A 24 9.01 -7.03 -21.32
N ASP A 25 9.99 -6.15 -21.18
CA ASP A 25 10.09 -4.88 -21.90
C ASP A 25 9.55 -5.01 -23.33
N SER A 26 8.30 -4.61 -23.54
CA SER A 26 7.72 -4.45 -24.87
C SER A 26 6.47 -3.59 -24.75
N TYR A 27 6.62 -2.38 -25.26
CA TYR A 27 5.61 -1.37 -25.50
C TYR A 27 4.66 -1.85 -26.60
N GLU A 28 3.83 -2.86 -26.34
CA GLU A 28 2.73 -3.20 -27.25
C GLU A 28 1.41 -2.83 -26.56
N ILE A 29 0.83 -1.72 -27.01
CA ILE A 29 -0.51 -1.28 -26.65
C ILE A 29 -1.49 -2.17 -27.41
N ASP A 30 -1.89 -3.29 -26.80
CA ASP A 30 -3.05 -4.04 -27.27
C ASP A 30 -4.33 -3.43 -26.64
N GLU A 31 -5.02 -2.62 -27.45
CA GLU A 31 -6.31 -1.97 -27.14
C GLU A 31 -7.43 -2.96 -26.74
N ASN A 32 -7.24 -4.28 -26.91
CA ASN A 32 -8.22 -5.30 -26.47
C ASN A 32 -7.95 -5.90 -25.08
N LEU A 33 -6.91 -5.47 -24.35
CA LEU A 33 -6.63 -6.01 -23.02
C LEU A 33 -7.39 -5.30 -21.89
N ARG A 34 -8.68 -5.05 -22.08
CA ARG A 34 -9.61 -4.89 -20.94
C ARG A 34 -9.85 -6.27 -20.34
N LYS A 35 -8.80 -6.89 -19.75
CA LYS A 35 -8.94 -8.15 -19.02
C LYS A 35 -9.79 -7.86 -17.79
N PRO A 36 -11.07 -8.27 -17.76
CA PRO A 36 -11.89 -8.05 -16.59
C PRO A 36 -11.33 -8.99 -15.53
N ASN A 37 -10.92 -8.43 -14.39
CA ASN A 37 -10.62 -9.19 -13.16
C ASN A 37 -9.93 -10.51 -13.46
N ALA A 38 -8.65 -10.47 -13.86
CA ALA A 38 -7.87 -11.69 -13.98
C ALA A 38 -8.10 -12.51 -12.70
N LEU A 39 -8.70 -13.69 -12.87
CA LEU A 39 -8.91 -14.66 -11.81
C LEU A 39 -7.53 -15.21 -11.49
N ILE A 40 -6.74 -14.40 -10.78
CA ILE A 40 -5.37 -14.73 -10.39
C ILE A 40 -5.53 -15.87 -9.40
N SER A 41 -5.23 -17.09 -9.88
CA SER A 41 -4.98 -18.27 -9.07
C SER A 41 -4.26 -17.84 -7.79
N THR A 42 -4.96 -17.91 -6.66
CA THR A 42 -4.55 -17.34 -5.37
C THR A 42 -3.21 -17.88 -4.88
N ASN A 43 -2.76 -19.02 -5.42
CA ASN A 43 -1.52 -19.67 -5.07
C ASN A 43 -0.31 -19.14 -5.87
N GLU A 44 -0.43 -19.01 -7.18
CA GLU A 44 0.72 -18.85 -8.09
C GLU A 44 1.51 -17.55 -7.86
N ASN A 45 0.85 -16.49 -7.41
CA ASN A 45 1.47 -15.17 -7.20
C ASN A 45 1.48 -14.71 -5.73
N ALA A 46 1.24 -15.60 -4.76
CA ALA A 46 1.13 -15.23 -3.35
C ALA A 46 2.39 -14.54 -2.80
N ARG A 47 3.58 -15.02 -3.19
CA ARG A 47 4.87 -14.46 -2.76
C ARG A 47 5.09 -13.05 -3.30
N GLU A 48 4.77 -12.83 -4.57
CA GLU A 48 4.93 -11.54 -5.23
C GLU A 48 3.95 -10.50 -4.69
N ARG A 49 2.69 -10.90 -4.45
CA ARG A 49 1.71 -10.04 -3.78
C ARG A 49 2.16 -9.63 -2.39
N LYS A 50 2.70 -10.56 -1.60
CA LYS A 50 3.28 -10.25 -0.29
C LYS A 50 4.45 -9.26 -0.41
N ARG A 51 5.35 -9.45 -1.37
CA ARG A 51 6.47 -8.53 -1.63
C ARG A 51 5.99 -7.13 -2.04
N ALA A 52 5.05 -7.05 -2.98
CA ALA A 52 4.45 -5.79 -3.42
C ALA A 52 3.77 -5.06 -2.27
N ARG A 53 3.00 -5.78 -1.45
CA ARG A 53 2.33 -5.24 -0.26
C ARG A 53 3.33 -4.68 0.75
N LEU A 54 4.39 -5.42 1.08
CA LEU A 54 5.44 -4.93 1.97
C LEU A 54 6.21 -3.74 1.38
N LYS A 55 6.43 -3.71 0.06
CA LYS A 55 7.02 -2.55 -0.64
C LYS A 55 6.13 -1.31 -0.49
N ARG A 56 4.81 -1.45 -0.65
CA ARG A 56 3.84 -0.35 -0.43
C ARG A 56 3.89 0.14 1.02
N VAL A 57 3.90 -0.74 2.00
CA VAL A 57 4.03 -0.37 3.43
C VAL A 57 5.30 0.43 3.69
N ARG A 58 6.44 0.03 3.10
CA ARG A 58 7.71 0.78 3.23
C ARG A 58 7.60 2.19 2.66
N LEU A 59 7.05 2.34 1.45
CA LEU A 59 6.87 3.65 0.81
C LEU A 59 5.90 4.53 1.60
N LEU A 60 4.77 3.98 2.05
CA LEU A 60 3.80 4.71 2.86
C LEU A 60 4.42 5.21 4.17
N ASN A 61 5.25 4.39 4.82
CA ASN A 61 5.93 4.79 6.05
C ASN A 61 6.93 5.95 5.86
N GLN A 62 7.48 6.15 4.66
CA GLN A 62 8.31 7.33 4.39
C GLN A 62 7.48 8.62 4.47
N ILE A 63 6.25 8.60 3.96
CA ILE A 63 5.32 9.74 3.99
C ILE A 63 4.73 9.90 5.40
N LEU A 64 4.22 8.82 5.99
CA LEU A 64 3.56 8.85 7.30
C LEU A 64 4.50 9.26 8.44
N ALA A 65 5.81 9.03 8.29
CA ALA A 65 6.81 9.47 9.27
C ALA A 65 6.78 10.99 9.52
N PHE A 66 6.51 11.79 8.48
CA PHE A 66 6.35 13.25 8.60
C PHE A 66 5.23 13.62 9.58
N TYR A 67 4.14 12.85 9.55
CA TYR A 67 2.98 13.02 10.41
C TYR A 67 3.12 12.30 11.76
N GLY A 68 4.25 11.65 12.02
CA GLY A 68 4.46 10.86 13.23
C GLY A 68 3.58 9.61 13.29
N LEU A 69 3.17 9.08 12.15
CA LEU A 69 2.37 7.87 12.01
C LEU A 69 3.21 6.74 11.40
N LYS A 70 2.76 5.50 11.62
CA LYS A 70 3.35 4.30 11.02
C LYS A 70 2.27 3.32 10.63
N ILE A 71 2.41 2.67 9.49
CA ILE A 71 1.53 1.60 9.02
C ILE A 71 2.27 0.26 9.00
N ASP A 72 1.58 -0.81 9.40
CA ASP A 72 2.07 -2.18 9.38
C ASP A 72 1.09 -3.11 8.65
N ASP A 73 1.60 -4.17 8.04
CA ASP A 73 0.78 -5.20 7.40
C ASP A 73 0.12 -6.11 8.45
N TRP A 74 -1.18 -6.33 8.33
CA TRP A 74 -1.94 -7.21 9.21
C TRP A 74 -2.48 -8.41 8.45
N GLN A 75 -1.86 -9.56 8.70
CA GLN A 75 -2.24 -10.87 8.16
C GLN A 75 -2.39 -10.89 6.63
N GLY A 76 -1.68 -10.01 5.90
CA GLY A 76 -1.72 -9.91 4.44
C GLY A 76 -3.05 -9.43 3.83
N ALA A 77 -4.03 -9.04 4.66
CA ALA A 77 -5.38 -8.67 4.20
C ALA A 77 -5.77 -7.24 4.62
N LYS A 78 -5.31 -6.77 5.78
CA LYS A 78 -5.56 -5.43 6.29
C LYS A 78 -4.26 -4.72 6.60
N PHE A 79 -4.34 -3.44 6.92
CA PHE A 79 -3.24 -2.69 7.48
C PHE A 79 -3.65 -2.19 8.86
N VAL A 80 -2.65 -1.90 9.70
CA VAL A 80 -2.88 -1.21 10.97
C VAL A 80 -2.05 0.04 10.96
N LEU A 81 -2.71 1.17 11.23
CA LEU A 81 -2.09 2.46 11.39
C LEU A 81 -1.88 2.72 12.88
N HIS A 82 -0.70 3.20 13.24
CA HIS A 82 -0.25 3.48 14.59
C HIS A 82 0.19 4.94 14.71
N ASP A 83 -0.08 5.55 15.86
CA ASP A 83 0.53 6.81 16.25
C ASP A 83 1.69 6.60 17.25
N LYS A 84 2.46 7.67 17.51
CA LYS A 84 3.52 7.67 18.53
C LYS A 84 3.01 7.57 19.97
N LYS A 85 1.70 7.72 20.20
CA LYS A 85 1.07 7.69 21.53
C LYS A 85 0.48 6.32 21.87
N GLY A 86 0.58 5.34 20.96
CA GLY A 86 0.11 3.97 21.13
C GLY A 86 -1.32 3.72 20.61
N GLN A 87 -1.99 4.70 20.02
CA GLN A 87 -3.28 4.51 19.37
C GLN A 87 -3.10 3.72 18.07
N SER A 88 -4.02 2.80 17.80
CA SER A 88 -3.97 1.94 16.61
C SER A 88 -5.34 1.83 15.95
N VAL A 89 -5.39 1.91 14.63
CA VAL A 89 -6.63 1.86 13.83
C VAL A 89 -6.46 0.90 12.65
N ILE A 90 -7.43 0.02 12.44
CA ILE A 90 -7.46 -0.88 11.28
C ILE A 90 -7.80 -0.07 10.03
N VAL A 91 -7.02 -0.28 8.97
CA VAL A 91 -7.17 0.31 7.64
C VAL A 91 -7.45 -0.81 6.64
N ASN A 92 -8.51 -0.65 5.83
CA ASN A 92 -8.93 -1.71 4.91
C ASN A 92 -8.13 -1.75 3.61
N ASN A 93 -7.82 -0.58 3.06
CA ASN A 93 -7.10 -0.39 1.80
C ASN A 93 -6.44 1.00 1.80
N LEU A 94 -5.72 1.36 0.74
CA LEU A 94 -5.06 2.67 0.66
C LEU A 94 -6.04 3.85 0.53
N GLY A 95 -7.25 3.63 0.01
CA GLY A 95 -8.28 4.69 -0.04
C GLY A 95 -8.77 5.08 1.36
N ASP A 96 -8.95 4.09 2.23
CA ASP A 96 -9.35 4.24 3.65
C ASP A 96 -8.22 4.81 4.52
N LEU A 97 -6.97 4.76 4.05
CA LEU A 97 -5.80 5.15 4.83
C LEU A 97 -5.79 6.64 5.17
N TRP A 98 -6.05 7.51 4.20
CA TRP A 98 -5.82 8.94 4.35
C TRP A 98 -6.78 9.58 5.35
N ASP A 99 -8.06 9.23 5.28
CA ASP A 99 -9.08 9.71 6.22
C ASP A 99 -8.76 9.26 7.66
N LYS A 100 -8.38 7.99 7.83
CA LYS A 100 -7.96 7.47 9.14
C LYS A 100 -6.70 8.14 9.66
N ALA A 101 -5.75 8.42 8.78
CA ALA A 101 -4.50 9.07 9.15
C ALA A 101 -4.69 10.54 9.55
N GLN A 102 -5.52 11.29 8.82
CA GLN A 102 -5.90 12.66 9.19
C GLN A 102 -6.59 12.71 10.56
N ASN A 103 -7.55 11.81 10.78
CA ASN A 103 -8.27 11.71 12.05
C ASN A 103 -7.34 11.36 13.22
N LEU A 104 -6.38 10.46 13.00
CA LEU A 104 -5.44 10.02 14.04
C LEU A 104 -4.37 11.09 14.34
N ALA A 105 -3.83 11.73 13.30
CA ALA A 105 -2.85 12.82 13.44
C ALA A 105 -3.48 14.13 13.93
N LYS A 106 -4.81 14.29 13.82
CA LYS A 106 -5.54 15.55 14.03
C LYS A 106 -4.96 16.70 13.21
N LYS A 107 -4.50 16.39 12.00
CA LYS A 107 -3.89 17.32 11.05
C LYS A 107 -4.41 17.01 9.66
N GLU A 108 -4.79 18.04 8.93
CA GLU A 108 -5.12 17.93 7.50
C GLU A 108 -3.86 17.50 6.74
N MET A 109 -4.03 16.49 5.89
CA MET A 109 -2.91 15.93 5.14
C MET A 109 -2.98 16.41 3.70
N ASP A 110 -2.17 17.42 3.41
CA ASP A 110 -1.99 17.96 2.06
C ASP A 110 -0.79 17.27 1.38
N ALA A 111 -1.03 16.68 0.21
CA ALA A 111 0.00 16.02 -0.59
C ALA A 111 0.98 17.03 -1.22
N LEU A 112 0.59 18.29 -1.33
CA LEU A 112 1.38 19.39 -1.89
C LEU A 112 1.96 20.32 -0.82
N ASP A 113 1.88 19.94 0.46
CA ASP A 113 2.50 20.68 1.56
C ASP A 113 4.01 20.84 1.31
N SER A 114 4.46 22.09 1.25
CA SER A 114 5.86 22.42 1.01
C SER A 114 6.80 21.83 2.07
N HIS A 115 6.34 21.71 3.32
CA HIS A 115 7.11 21.07 4.38
C HIS A 115 7.23 19.56 4.20
N LEU A 116 6.15 18.91 3.74
CA LEU A 116 6.16 17.48 3.42
C LEU A 116 7.14 17.21 2.26
N LEU A 117 7.06 17.99 1.19
CA LEU A 117 7.94 17.83 0.02
C LEU A 117 9.41 18.03 0.38
N ALA A 118 9.73 19.05 1.20
CA ALA A 118 11.08 19.27 1.71
C ALA A 118 11.58 18.09 2.55
N PHE A 119 10.74 17.55 3.44
CA PHE A 119 11.06 16.38 4.25
C PHE A 119 11.32 15.13 3.42
N LEU A 120 10.49 14.87 2.40
CA LEU A 120 10.66 13.72 1.51
C LEU A 120 11.92 13.84 0.66
N ASN A 121 12.23 15.02 0.14
CA ASN A 121 13.45 15.24 -0.63
C ASN A 121 14.71 15.01 0.22
N GLN A 122 14.71 15.45 1.48
CA GLN A 122 15.82 15.19 2.40
C GLN A 122 15.99 13.70 2.70
N ASN A 123 14.89 12.97 2.96
CA ASN A 123 14.95 11.54 3.27
C ASN A 123 15.24 10.66 2.04
N ALA A 124 14.84 11.07 0.84
CA ALA A 124 15.19 10.36 -0.39
C ALA A 124 16.71 10.35 -0.61
N ASN A 125 17.40 11.46 -0.31
CA ASN A 125 18.84 11.59 -0.42
C ASN A 125 19.62 10.81 0.67
N ALA A 126 18.95 10.35 1.73
CA ALA A 126 19.57 9.58 2.81
C ALA A 126 19.56 8.04 2.55
N ILE A 127 18.90 7.60 1.48
CA ILE A 127 18.73 6.17 1.13
C ILE A 127 19.72 5.73 0.02
N HIS A 128 20.50 6.66 -0.53
CA HIS A 128 21.63 6.41 -1.44
C HIS A 128 22.95 6.36 -0.68
#